data_AF-A0A973J4K8-F1
#
_entry.id   AF-A0A973J4K8-F1
#
_cell.length_a   1.000
_cell.length_b   1.000
_cell.length_c   1.000
_cell.angle_alpha   90.00
_cell.angle_beta   90.00
_cell.angle_gamma   90.00
#
_symmetry.space_group_name_H-M   'P 1'
#
loop_
_entity.id
_entity.type
_entity.pdbx_description
1 polymer ?
#
loop_
_entity_poly.entity_id
_entity_poly.type
_entity_poly.pdbx_seq_one_letter_code
_entity_poly.pdbx_strand_id
1 'polypeptide(L)' 'MMWIPLLVLLAFFTMFFGRRFRSNGSAIDWSGMKHDARDPIEILKQRYARGEIGKEEFEEMKKNIQTP' A
#
# COMPACT_ATOMS: atom_id res chain seq x y z
N MET A 1 -10.05 -34.38 -0.35
CA MET A 1 -8.56 -34.51 -0.35
C MET A 1 -7.87 -33.93 -1.60
N MET A 2 -8.58 -33.53 -2.67
CA MET A 2 -7.95 -33.05 -3.93
C MET A 2 -7.65 -31.54 -3.99
N TRP A 3 -8.15 -30.74 -3.05
CA TRP A 3 -7.93 -29.27 -3.03
C TRP A 3 -6.76 -28.82 -2.17
N ILE A 4 -6.20 -29.74 -1.37
CA ILE A 4 -5.02 -29.47 -0.54
C ILE A 4 -3.86 -28.91 -1.38
N PRO A 5 -3.51 -29.47 -2.56
CA PRO A 5 -2.44 -28.89 -3.38
C PRO A 5 -2.77 -27.49 -3.92
N LEU A 6 -4.05 -27.20 -4.21
CA LEU A 6 -4.51 -25.87 -4.65
C LEU A 6 -4.35 -24.82 -3.57
N LEU A 7 -4.71 -25.15 -2.31
CA LEU A 7 -4.54 -24.24 -1.17
C LEU A 7 -3.06 -23.96 -0.87
N VAL A 8 -2.19 -24.97 -1.00
CA VAL A 8 -0.75 -24.80 -0.79
C VAL A 8 -0.14 -23.91 -1.87
N LEU A 9 -0.50 -24.10 -3.15
CA LEU A 9 -0.04 -23.23 -4.24
C LEU A 9 -0.54 -21.79 -4.10
N LEU A 10 -1.80 -21.60 -3.70
CA LEU A 10 -2.38 -20.27 -3.47
C LEU A 10 -1.67 -19.55 -2.30
N ALA A 11 -1.42 -20.25 -1.20
CA ALA A 11 -0.65 -19.72 -0.07
C ALA A 11 0.79 -19.38 -0.49
N PHE A 12 1.42 -20.21 -1.33
CA PHE A 12 2.76 -19.94 -1.85
C PHE A 12 2.78 -18.71 -2.77
N PHE A 13 1.81 -18.58 -3.68
CA PHE A 13 1.73 -17.46 -4.61
C PHE A 13 1.49 -16.14 -3.87
N THR A 14 0.54 -16.12 -2.92
CA THR A 14 0.26 -14.96 -2.07
C THR A 14 1.42 -14.62 -1.13
N MET A 15 2.14 -15.62 -0.59
CA MET A 15 3.34 -15.40 0.23
C MET A 15 4.53 -14.91 -0.61
N PHE A 16 4.69 -15.37 -1.84
CA PHE A 16 5.78 -14.97 -2.75
C PHE A 16 5.55 -13.58 -3.34
N PHE A 17 4.33 -13.29 -3.85
CA PHE A 17 3.96 -11.95 -4.33
C PHE A 17 3.81 -10.95 -3.18
N GLY A 18 3.20 -11.35 -2.07
CA GLY A 18 3.05 -10.52 -0.87
C GLY A 18 4.39 -10.22 -0.18
N ARG A 19 5.41 -11.09 -0.32
CA ARG A 19 6.79 -10.78 0.09
C ARG A 19 7.49 -9.84 -0.89
N ARG A 20 7.20 -9.90 -2.19
CA ARG A 20 7.74 -8.96 -3.19
C ARG A 20 7.20 -7.53 -2.98
N PHE A 21 5.98 -7.40 -2.45
CA PHE A 21 5.36 -6.14 -2.01
C PHE A 21 5.52 -5.85 -0.51
N ARG A 22 6.25 -6.67 0.25
CA ARG A 22 6.61 -6.34 1.64
C ARG A 22 7.80 -5.38 1.63
N SER A 23 7.61 -4.21 1.02
CA SER A 23 8.42 -3.04 1.34
C SER A 23 8.03 -2.63 2.74
N ASN A 24 8.89 -3.02 3.68
CA ASN A 24 9.15 -2.38 4.97
C ASN A 24 8.39 -1.05 5.16
N GLY A 25 7.22 -1.13 5.80
CA GLY A 25 6.34 0.00 6.08
C GLY A 25 5.70 -0.14 7.46
N SER A 26 6.40 -0.78 8.38
CA SER A 26 6.03 -0.84 9.79
C SER A 26 7.03 -0.01 10.60
N ALA A 27 6.84 1.30 10.51
CA ALA A 27 7.04 2.21 11.61
C ALA A 27 5.83 3.14 11.60
N ILE A 28 4.70 2.62 12.11
CA ILE A 28 3.61 3.50 12.54
C ILE A 28 4.16 4.19 13.78
N ASP A 29 4.77 5.36 13.58
CA ASP A 29 5.14 6.25 14.67
C ASP A 29 3.85 6.87 15.22
N TRP A 30 3.34 6.30 16.32
CA TRP A 30 2.21 6.81 17.10
C TRP A 30 2.65 8.00 17.97
N SER A 31 3.31 8.99 17.37
CA SER A 31 3.73 10.22 18.06
C SER A 31 3.38 11.44 17.21
N GLY A 32 2.12 11.88 17.31
CA GLY A 32 1.71 13.10 16.62
C GLY A 32 0.24 13.19 16.34
N MET A 33 -0.57 13.13 17.39
CA MET A 33 -1.97 13.55 17.41
C MET A 33 -2.06 15.05 17.07
N LYS A 34 -1.83 15.46 15.81
CA LYS A 34 -2.06 16.81 15.26
C LYS A 34 -2.22 16.77 13.74
N HIS A 35 -3.44 16.60 13.25
CA HIS A 35 -4.10 17.49 12.28
C HIS A 35 -5.31 16.78 11.67
N ASP A 36 -6.48 17.33 11.93
CA ASP A 36 -7.73 17.09 11.18
C ASP A 36 -7.65 17.52 9.69
N ALA A 37 -6.47 17.92 9.22
CA ALA A 37 -6.15 18.07 7.81
C ALA A 37 -5.35 16.84 7.38
N ARG A 38 -6.05 15.79 6.91
CA ARG A 38 -5.40 14.64 6.27
C ARG A 38 -4.54 15.18 5.13
N ASP A 39 -3.22 15.03 5.27
CA ASP A 39 -2.28 15.44 4.24
C ASP A 39 -2.73 14.78 2.92
N PRO A 40 -2.91 15.55 1.83
CA PRO A 40 -3.30 14.99 0.54
C PRO A 40 -2.41 13.82 0.11
N ILE A 41 -1.14 13.79 0.53
CA ILE A 41 -0.22 12.67 0.30
C ILE A 41 -0.66 11.38 1.02
N GLU A 42 -1.24 11.49 2.22
CA GLU A 42 -1.72 10.35 3.00
C GLU A 42 -2.96 9.72 2.35
N ILE A 43 -3.86 10.54 1.80
CA ILE A 43 -5.03 10.09 1.03
C ILE A 43 -4.59 9.32 -0.21
N LEU A 44 -3.57 9.81 -0.93
CA LEU A 44 -3.02 9.12 -2.10
C LEU A 44 -2.41 7.76 -1.73
N LYS A 45 -1.64 7.68 -0.64
CA LYS A 45 -1.07 6.42 -0.15
C LYS A 45 -2.15 5.39 0.14
N GLN A 46 -3.25 5.82 0.76
CA GLN A 46 -4.36 4.94 1.08
C GLN A 46 -5.04 4.39 -0.18
N ARG A 47 -5.29 5.23 -1.19
CA ARG A 47 -5.91 4.80 -2.46
C ARG A 47 -5.01 3.90 -3.29
N TYR A 48 -3.71 4.18 -3.31
CA TYR A 48 -2.72 3.32 -3.96
C TYR A 48 -2.65 1.94 -3.29
N ALA A 49 -2.69 1.88 -1.95
CA ALA A 49 -2.74 0.61 -1.22
C ALA A 49 -4.02 -0.20 -1.46
N ARG A 50 -5.14 0.48 -1.72
CA ARG A 50 -6.41 -0.14 -2.12
C ARG A 50 -6.42 -0.59 -3.59
N GLY A 51 -5.46 -0.14 -4.40
CA GLY A 51 -5.42 -0.40 -5.85
C GLY A 51 -6.41 0.45 -6.65
N GLU A 52 -6.93 1.54 -6.08
CA GLU A 52 -7.87 2.47 -6.74
C GLU A 52 -7.15 3.41 -7.72
N ILE A 53 -5.85 3.62 -7.53
CA ILE A 53 -4.99 4.43 -8.40
C ILE A 53 -3.73 3.65 -8.77
N GLY A 54 -3.25 3.85 -9.99
CA GLY A 54 -2.00 3.27 -10.47
C GLY A 54 -0.76 3.95 -9.87
N LYS A 55 0.41 3.33 -10.07
CA LYS A 55 1.70 3.90 -9.65
C LYS A 55 1.97 5.25 -10.33
N GLU A 56 1.64 5.36 -11.61
CA GLU A 56 1.85 6.57 -12.42
C GLU A 56 1.01 7.74 -11.90
N GLU A 57 -0.29 7.50 -11.66
CA GLU A 57 -1.21 8.49 -11.07
C GLU A 57 -0.76 8.94 -9.67
N PHE A 58 -0.31 7.99 -8.84
CA PHE A 58 0.22 8.31 -7.51
C PHE A 58 1.43 9.25 -7.58
N GLU A 59 2.38 8.99 -8.49
CA GLU A 59 3.58 9.83 -8.62
C GLU A 59 3.28 11.23 -9.17
N GLU A 60 2.34 11.34 -10.11
CA GLU A 60 1.92 12.64 -10.65
C GLU A 60 1.25 13.49 -9.58
N MET A 61 0.27 12.94 -8.86
CA MET A 61 -0.45 13.67 -7.82
C MET A 61 0.48 14.04 -6.65
N LYS A 62 1.40 13.15 -6.27
CA LYS A 62 2.42 13.44 -5.25
C LYS A 62 3.30 14.63 -5.65
N LYS A 63 3.74 14.72 -6.91
CA LYS A 63 4.53 15.85 -7.42
C LYS A 63 3.72 17.15 -7.38
N ASN A 64 2.45 17.09 -7.77
CA ASN A 64 1.56 18.25 -7.74
C ASN A 64 1.35 18.79 -6.31
N ILE A 65 1.20 17.92 -5.32
CA ILE A 65 1.00 18.34 -3.92
C ILE A 65 2.28 18.89 -3.28
N GLN A 66 3.44 18.35 -3.66
CA GLN A 66 4.73 18.77 -3.12
C GLN A 66 5.23 20.10 -3.70
N THR A 67 4.64 20.56 -4.80
CA THR A 67 5.00 21.83 -5.45
C THR A 67 4.03 22.92 -4.99
N PRO A 68 4.45 23.87 -4.12
CA PRO A 68 3.60 25.00 -3.73
C PRO A 68 3.39 26.01 -4.85
#